data_AF-A0A7C5GQ76-F1
#
_entry.id   AF-A0A7C5GQ76-F1
#
_cell.length_a   1.000
_cell.length_b   1.000
_cell.length_c   1.000
_cell.angle_alpha   90.00
_cell.angle_beta   90.00
_cell.angle_gamma   90.00
#
_symmetry.space_group_name_H-M   'P 1'
#
loop_
_entity.id
_entity.type
_entity.pdbx_description
1 polymer ?
#
loop_
_entity_poly.entity_id
_entity_poly.type
_entity_poly.pdbx_seq_one_letter_code
_entity_poly.pdbx_strand_id
1 'polypeptide(L)'
;MISYHRPYKNDLISCKNQKVTLMFSQIPNNHQPTDFINVAELIPSLRIDIRYATCNNFLGEAVEGYSANKALLTQAAAKALAHAQQQALAQGYCFVIFDAFRPTRAIQHFHRWADQADNPILKQRFYPHLSKKALFAKGYIAKQSSHSRGSTIDLSLCKHTTGELLDMGTEFDFFGAASWLDYPNLTD
;
A
#
# COMPACT_ATOMS: atom_id res chain seq x y z
N MET A 1 6.44 -34.86 8.70
CA MET A 1 7.63 -34.25 8.08
C MET A 1 7.42 -32.75 8.12
N ILE A 2 7.99 -32.08 9.14
CA ILE A 2 7.73 -30.67 9.46
C ILE A 2 8.60 -29.83 8.52
N SER A 3 8.01 -29.30 7.45
CA SER A 3 8.68 -28.35 6.57
C SER A 3 8.61 -26.96 7.21
N TYR A 4 9.78 -26.50 7.67
CA TYR A 4 10.00 -25.13 8.11
C TYR A 4 9.62 -24.17 6.97
N HIS A 5 8.55 -23.40 7.19
CA HIS A 5 8.21 -22.27 6.35
C HIS A 5 9.36 -21.26 6.43
N ARG A 6 9.91 -20.85 5.28
CA ARG A 6 10.72 -19.62 5.20
C ARG A 6 9.73 -18.45 5.18
N PRO A 7 9.60 -17.64 6.24
CA PRO A 7 8.95 -16.34 6.11
C PRO A 7 9.76 -15.50 5.11
N TYR A 8 9.08 -14.67 4.32
CA TYR A 8 9.70 -13.61 3.54
C TYR A 8 10.55 -12.76 4.50
N LYS A 9 11.87 -12.96 4.46
CA LYS A 9 12.84 -12.19 5.25
C LYS A 9 12.85 -10.77 4.68
N ASN A 10 12.12 -9.83 5.28
CA ASN A 10 12.53 -8.42 5.46
C ASN A 10 11.49 -7.55 6.23
N ASP A 11 10.76 -8.10 7.20
CA ASP A 11 9.92 -7.33 8.14
C ASP A 11 10.73 -6.59 9.24
N LEU A 12 12.01 -6.28 9.00
CA LEU A 12 12.88 -5.62 9.97
C LEU A 12 13.24 -4.19 9.53
N ILE A 13 12.22 -3.37 9.22
CA ILE A 13 12.36 -1.94 9.46
C ILE A 13 11.52 -1.65 10.70
N SER A 14 12.16 -1.70 11.85
CA SER A 14 11.58 -1.15 13.07
C SER A 14 11.48 0.35 12.90
N CYS A 15 10.26 0.89 12.85
CA CYS A 15 10.05 2.32 12.79
C CYS A 15 10.70 2.93 14.05
N LYS A 16 11.64 3.87 13.90
CA LYS A 16 12.16 4.61 15.05
C LYS A 16 10.96 5.21 15.79
N ASN A 17 10.81 4.85 17.08
CA ASN A 17 9.71 5.25 17.97
C ASN A 17 9.28 6.70 17.72
N GLN A 18 8.18 6.90 17.00
CA GLN A 18 7.48 8.17 17.02
C GLN A 18 6.72 8.23 18.34
N LYS A 19 7.13 9.13 19.24
CA LYS A 19 6.36 9.46 20.44
C LYS A 19 4.98 9.95 20.01
N VAL A 20 3.97 9.12 20.19
CA VAL A 20 2.58 9.54 20.09
C VAL A 20 2.26 10.31 21.37
N THR A 21 2.41 11.64 21.33
CA THR A 21 1.81 12.50 22.36
C THR A 21 0.31 12.55 22.09
N LEU A 22 -0.47 11.86 22.92
CA LEU A 22 -1.93 11.94 22.92
C LEU A 22 -2.34 13.32 23.45
N MET A 23 -2.59 14.27 22.56
CA MET A 23 -3.40 15.45 22.88
C MET A 23 -4.86 15.12 22.56
N PHE A 24 -5.67 14.91 23.58
CA PHE A 24 -7.12 14.86 23.43
C PHE A 24 -7.63 16.29 23.21
N SER A 25 -7.99 16.61 21.98
CA SER A 25 -8.81 17.77 21.67
C SER A 25 -10.16 17.26 21.18
N GLN A 26 -11.24 17.68 21.84
CA GLN A 26 -12.61 17.38 21.42
C GLN A 26 -12.85 18.01 20.04
N ILE A 27 -12.96 17.17 19.00
CA ILE A 27 -13.29 17.63 17.65
C ILE A 27 -14.82 17.81 17.58
N PRO A 28 -15.34 18.97 17.16
CA PRO A 28 -16.77 19.14 16.94
C PRO A 28 -17.23 18.20 15.82
N ASN A 29 -18.33 17.49 16.09
CA ASN A 29 -18.95 16.54 15.18
C ASN A 29 -19.63 17.30 14.02
N ASN A 30 -18.88 17.57 12.95
CA ASN A 30 -19.45 18.03 11.70
C ASN A 30 -19.82 16.79 10.87
N HIS A 31 -21.10 16.42 10.89
CA HIS A 31 -21.63 15.32 10.09
C HIS A 31 -21.72 15.77 8.62
N GLN A 32 -20.59 15.80 7.92
CA GLN A 32 -20.60 15.71 6.47
C GLN A 32 -20.76 14.23 6.10
N PRO A 33 -21.66 13.86 5.18
CA PRO A 33 -21.63 12.53 4.61
C PRO A 33 -20.25 12.37 3.96
N THR A 34 -19.40 11.53 4.55
CA THR A 34 -18.09 11.28 3.95
C THR A 34 -18.35 10.48 2.67
N ASP A 35 -18.04 11.07 1.51
CA ASP A 35 -18.06 10.39 0.19
C ASP A 35 -17.20 9.11 0.16
N PHE A 36 -16.41 8.91 1.21
CA PHE A 36 -15.51 7.80 1.43
C PHE A 36 -16.02 6.89 2.54
N ILE A 37 -15.84 5.59 2.31
CA ILE A 37 -16.12 4.52 3.26
C ILE A 37 -14.82 3.80 3.57
N ASN A 38 -14.63 3.43 4.83
CA ASN A 38 -13.61 2.48 5.22
C ASN A 38 -14.04 1.07 4.77
N VAL A 39 -13.33 0.51 3.80
CA VAL A 39 -13.77 -0.73 3.12
C VAL A 39 -13.85 -1.93 4.04
N ALA A 40 -13.11 -1.95 5.16
CA ALA A 40 -13.17 -3.01 6.16
C ALA A 40 -14.55 -3.10 6.85
N GLU A 41 -15.29 -2.00 6.92
CA GLU A 41 -16.65 -1.97 7.49
C GLU A 41 -17.67 -2.63 6.55
N LEU A 42 -17.46 -2.52 5.23
CA LEU A 42 -18.33 -3.12 4.22
C LEU A 42 -17.91 -4.55 3.85
N ILE A 43 -16.62 -4.85 3.91
CA ILE A 43 -16.03 -6.10 3.40
C ILE A 43 -15.09 -6.69 4.45
N PRO A 44 -15.62 -7.29 5.54
CA PRO A 44 -14.80 -7.78 6.66
C PRO A 44 -13.82 -8.90 6.30
N SER A 45 -14.00 -9.54 5.13
CA SER A 45 -13.12 -10.58 4.64
C SER A 45 -11.82 -10.05 4.02
N LEU A 46 -11.72 -8.74 3.74
CA LEU A 46 -10.49 -8.11 3.25
C LEU A 46 -9.40 -8.11 4.31
N ARG A 47 -8.15 -8.20 3.86
CA ARG A 47 -6.98 -7.87 4.69
C ARG A 47 -6.52 -6.45 4.38
N ILE A 48 -6.30 -5.65 5.42
CA ILE A 48 -5.86 -4.26 5.29
C ILE A 48 -4.44 -4.14 5.80
N ASP A 49 -3.54 -3.72 4.92
CA ASP A 49 -2.11 -3.59 5.17
C ASP A 49 -1.58 -2.33 4.49
N ILE A 50 -2.06 -1.17 4.93
CA ILE A 50 -1.74 0.12 4.33
C ILE A 50 -0.28 0.46 4.58
N ARG A 51 0.56 0.19 3.58
CA ARG A 51 2.02 0.26 3.67
C ARG A 51 2.52 1.66 3.99
N TYR A 52 1.82 2.68 3.48
CA TYR A 52 2.10 4.08 3.75
C TYR A 52 1.73 4.55 5.17
N ALA A 53 0.97 3.78 5.94
CA ALA A 53 0.72 4.07 7.35
C ALA A 53 1.84 3.57 8.28
N THR A 54 2.87 2.92 7.72
CA THR A 54 4.01 2.34 8.44
C THR A 54 5.32 2.73 7.78
N CYS A 55 6.46 2.29 8.30
CA CYS A 55 7.76 2.42 7.63
C CYS A 55 8.04 1.34 6.57
N ASN A 56 7.13 0.41 6.33
CA ASN A 56 7.29 -0.67 5.34
C ASN A 56 6.92 -0.20 3.92
N ASN A 57 7.61 0.84 3.44
CA ASN A 57 7.45 1.42 2.11
C ASN A 57 8.79 2.07 1.66
N PHE A 58 8.83 2.60 0.43
CA PHE A 58 10.06 3.13 -0.17
C PHE A 58 10.63 4.40 0.49
N LEU A 59 9.86 5.11 1.33
CA LEU A 59 10.35 6.23 2.14
C LEU A 59 11.03 5.73 3.42
N GLY A 60 10.65 4.56 3.92
CA GLY A 60 11.15 4.01 5.19
C GLY A 60 10.53 4.66 6.44
N GLU A 61 9.44 5.40 6.28
CA GLU A 61 8.68 6.04 7.35
C GLU A 61 7.20 6.14 6.98
N ALA A 62 6.35 6.43 7.96
CA ALA A 62 4.93 6.67 7.70
C ALA A 62 4.77 7.91 6.81
N VAL A 63 3.98 7.78 5.75
CA VAL A 63 3.76 8.84 4.78
C VAL A 63 2.76 9.85 5.34
N GLU A 64 3.06 11.14 5.22
CA GLU A 64 2.14 12.19 5.66
C GLU A 64 0.73 12.03 5.09
N GLY A 65 -0.27 12.09 5.99
CA GLY A 65 -1.68 11.89 5.65
C GLY A 65 -2.20 10.48 5.91
N TYR A 66 -1.31 9.49 6.10
CA TYR A 66 -1.67 8.14 6.53
C TYR A 66 -1.50 8.01 8.04
N SER A 67 -2.56 8.34 8.79
CA SER A 67 -2.54 8.30 10.27
C SER A 67 -3.02 6.98 10.87
N ALA A 68 -3.47 6.03 10.05
CA ALA A 68 -4.01 4.75 10.51
C ALA A 68 -3.97 3.69 9.40
N ASN A 69 -4.00 2.42 9.79
CA ASN A 69 -4.17 1.29 8.87
C ASN A 69 -5.63 1.19 8.39
N LYS A 70 -6.06 2.14 7.54
CA LYS A 70 -7.42 2.22 7.00
C LYS A 70 -7.40 2.45 5.49
N ALA A 71 -8.16 1.63 4.77
CA ALA A 71 -8.40 1.79 3.33
C ALA A 71 -9.70 2.56 3.11
N LEU A 72 -9.61 3.79 2.62
CA LEU A 72 -10.77 4.62 2.28
C LEU A 72 -11.00 4.61 0.77
N LEU A 73 -12.22 4.37 0.33
CA LEU A 73 -12.64 4.42 -1.07
C LEU A 73 -13.97 5.15 -1.20
N THR A 74 -14.28 5.65 -2.40
CA THR A 74 -15.64 6.10 -2.73
C THR A 74 -16.63 4.95 -2.55
N GLN A 75 -17.88 5.24 -2.22
CA GLN A 75 -18.89 4.20 -2.06
C GLN A 75 -19.03 3.30 -3.31
N ALA A 76 -18.94 3.88 -4.52
CA ALA A 76 -19.02 3.12 -5.75
C ALA A 76 -17.84 2.14 -5.90
N ALA A 77 -16.60 2.61 -5.64
CA ALA A 77 -15.42 1.75 -5.67
C ALA A 77 -15.45 0.67 -4.59
N ALA A 78 -15.91 0.99 -3.38
CA ALA A 78 -16.06 0.02 -2.30
C ALA A 78 -17.07 -1.09 -2.66
N LYS A 79 -18.19 -0.75 -3.28
CA LYS A 79 -19.17 -1.75 -3.78
C LYS A 79 -18.55 -2.65 -4.86
N ALA A 80 -17.84 -2.07 -5.82
CA ALA A 80 -17.15 -2.84 -6.85
C ALA A 80 -16.09 -3.79 -6.26
N LEU A 81 -15.31 -3.33 -5.28
CA LEU A 81 -14.34 -4.15 -4.56
C LEU A 81 -15.03 -5.30 -3.82
N ALA A 82 -16.21 -5.07 -3.23
CA ALA A 82 -16.98 -6.12 -2.56
C ALA A 82 -17.33 -7.25 -3.52
N HIS A 83 -17.79 -6.92 -4.74
CA HIS A 83 -18.09 -7.92 -5.76
C HIS A 83 -16.85 -8.69 -6.20
N ALA A 84 -15.73 -8.00 -6.45
CA ALA A 84 -14.47 -8.64 -6.81
C ALA A 84 -13.96 -9.56 -5.69
N GLN A 85 -14.09 -9.15 -4.44
CA GLN A 85 -13.68 -9.96 -3.29
C GLN A 85 -14.48 -11.27 -3.21
N GLN A 86 -15.79 -11.24 -3.50
CA GLN A 86 -16.59 -12.48 -3.54
C GLN A 86 -16.10 -13.44 -4.64
N GLN A 87 -15.70 -12.91 -5.80
CA GLN A 87 -15.15 -13.72 -6.89
C GLN A 87 -13.78 -14.32 -6.53
N ALA A 88 -12.93 -13.57 -5.81
CA ALA A 88 -11.66 -14.09 -5.31
C ALA A 88 -11.87 -15.18 -4.26
N LEU A 89 -12.81 -14.98 -3.34
CA LEU A 89 -13.16 -15.96 -2.30
C LEU A 89 -13.68 -17.28 -2.90
N ALA A 90 -14.50 -17.20 -3.94
CA ALA A 90 -14.98 -18.38 -4.67
C ALA A 90 -13.84 -19.21 -5.29
N GLN A 91 -12.68 -18.60 -5.52
CA GLN A 91 -11.46 -19.24 -6.04
C GLN A 91 -10.47 -19.63 -4.94
N GLY A 92 -10.82 -19.46 -3.66
CA GLY A 92 -9.95 -19.77 -2.53
C GLY A 92 -8.93 -18.67 -2.21
N TYR A 93 -9.11 -17.46 -2.72
CA TYR A 93 -8.25 -16.30 -2.48
C TYR A 93 -8.96 -15.16 -1.76
N CYS A 94 -8.20 -14.20 -1.25
CA CYS A 94 -8.70 -12.97 -0.66
C CYS A 94 -7.77 -11.81 -1.04
N PHE A 95 -8.29 -10.59 -1.15
CA PHE A 95 -7.46 -9.41 -1.36
C PHE A 95 -6.77 -8.91 -0.09
N VAL A 96 -5.53 -8.45 -0.27
CA VAL A 96 -4.79 -7.65 0.70
C VAL A 96 -4.59 -6.25 0.10
N ILE A 97 -5.03 -5.21 0.81
CA ILE A 97 -4.99 -3.83 0.33
C ILE A 97 -3.74 -3.12 0.87
N PHE A 98 -2.91 -2.60 -0.05
CA PHE A 98 -1.66 -1.90 0.27
C PHE A 98 -1.79 -0.38 0.20
N ASP A 99 -2.63 0.13 -0.70
CA ASP A 99 -3.01 1.55 -0.74
C ASP A 99 -4.41 1.75 -1.32
N ALA A 100 -5.08 2.82 -0.90
CA ALA A 100 -6.42 3.21 -1.35
C ALA A 100 -6.43 4.73 -1.57
N PHE A 101 -7.36 5.49 -0.99
CA PHE A 101 -7.31 6.95 -1.03
C PHE A 101 -5.97 7.50 -0.52
N ARG A 102 -5.28 8.25 -1.39
CA ARG A 102 -4.00 8.90 -1.11
C ARG A 102 -4.19 10.41 -0.97
N PRO A 103 -4.04 11.00 0.23
CA PRO A 103 -4.13 12.44 0.39
C PRO A 103 -3.06 13.18 -0.43
N THR A 104 -3.36 14.37 -0.95
CA THR A 104 -2.39 15.16 -1.74
C THR A 104 -1.08 15.44 -0.98
N ARG A 105 -1.14 15.59 0.35
CA ARG A 105 0.05 15.73 1.21
C ARG A 105 1.01 14.54 1.14
N ALA A 106 0.53 13.32 0.87
CA ALA A 106 1.38 12.16 0.66
C ALA A 106 2.23 12.31 -0.62
N ILE A 107 1.63 12.82 -1.70
CA ILE A 107 2.34 13.10 -2.95
C ILE A 107 3.39 14.19 -2.74
N GLN A 108 3.05 15.25 -1.99
CA GLN A 108 4.01 16.28 -1.62
C GLN A 108 5.17 15.71 -0.77
N HIS A 109 4.88 14.73 0.09
CA HIS A 109 5.91 14.02 0.84
C HIS A 109 6.84 13.23 -0.08
N PHE A 110 6.30 12.52 -1.08
CA PHE A 110 7.09 11.83 -2.10
C PHE A 110 8.01 12.78 -2.86
N HIS A 111 7.54 13.99 -3.19
CA HIS A 111 8.37 15.02 -3.81
C HIS A 111 9.52 15.48 -2.90
N ARG A 112 9.25 15.77 -1.62
CA ARG A 112 10.33 16.15 -0.67
C ARG A 112 11.33 15.01 -0.46
N TRP A 113 10.86 13.77 -0.38
CA TRP A 113 11.73 12.59 -0.33
C TRP A 113 12.62 12.47 -1.56
N ALA A 114 12.14 12.88 -2.74
CA ALA A 114 12.90 12.82 -3.98
C ALA A 114 14.16 13.68 -3.96
N ASP A 115 14.14 14.78 -3.20
CA ASP A 115 15.25 15.73 -3.05
C ASP A 115 16.25 15.32 -1.94
N GLN A 116 15.92 14.31 -1.14
CA GLN A 116 16.80 13.78 -0.10
C GLN A 116 17.82 12.78 -0.67
N ALA A 117 18.92 12.59 0.05
CA ALA A 117 19.88 11.53 -0.26
C ALA A 117 19.22 10.14 -0.23
N ASP A 118 19.78 9.20 -1.01
CA ASP A 118 19.31 7.82 -0.99
C ASP A 118 19.61 7.17 0.35
N ASN A 119 18.64 6.42 0.87
CA ASN A 119 18.93 5.38 1.83
C ASN A 119 19.36 4.13 1.03
N PRO A 120 20.61 3.65 1.17
CA PRO A 120 21.12 2.58 0.31
C PRO A 120 20.35 1.26 0.47
N ILE A 121 19.81 0.98 1.66
CA ILE A 121 19.01 -0.23 1.93
C ILE A 121 17.67 -0.14 1.20
N LEU A 122 16.96 0.99 1.34
CA LEU A 122 15.66 1.20 0.68
C LEU A 122 15.80 1.29 -0.83
N LYS A 123 16.88 1.91 -1.32
CA LYS A 123 17.21 1.93 -2.74
C LYS A 123 17.38 0.52 -3.28
N GLN A 124 18.22 -0.29 -2.63
CA GLN A 124 18.46 -1.67 -3.07
C GLN A 124 17.17 -2.50 -3.07
N ARG A 125 16.26 -2.22 -2.15
CA ARG A 125 14.97 -2.92 -2.03
C ARG A 125 13.95 -2.49 -3.10
N PHE A 126 13.67 -1.19 -3.19
CA PHE A 126 12.54 -0.68 -3.97
C PHE A 126 12.93 -0.14 -5.36
N TYR A 127 14.15 0.33 -5.57
CA TYR A 127 14.57 0.95 -6.85
C TYR A 127 16.06 0.74 -7.13
N PRO A 128 16.57 -0.51 -7.13
CA PRO A 128 18.00 -0.80 -7.15
C PRO A 128 18.73 -0.28 -8.39
N HIS A 129 18.01 -0.15 -9.50
CA HIS A 129 18.57 0.21 -10.82
C HIS A 129 18.16 1.59 -11.30
N LEU A 130 17.45 2.37 -10.48
CA LEU A 130 16.91 3.66 -10.87
C LEU A 130 17.38 4.76 -9.91
N SER A 131 17.51 5.97 -10.46
CA SER A 131 17.61 7.18 -9.64
C SER A 131 16.21 7.66 -9.27
N LYS A 132 16.07 8.40 -8.16
CA LYS A 132 14.81 9.05 -7.79
C LYS A 132 14.21 9.86 -8.94
N LYS A 133 15.03 10.64 -9.66
CA LYS A 133 14.61 11.36 -10.87
C LYS A 133 14.00 10.44 -11.94
N ALA A 134 14.58 9.26 -12.16
CA ALA A 134 14.06 8.29 -13.10
C ALA A 134 12.70 7.71 -12.67
N LEU A 135 12.43 7.59 -11.36
CA LEU A 135 11.12 7.14 -10.85
C LEU A 135 9.98 8.04 -11.33
N PHE A 136 10.16 9.36 -11.24
CA PHE A 136 9.18 10.33 -11.73
C PHE A 136 9.12 10.37 -13.26
N ALA A 137 10.27 10.35 -13.94
CA ALA A 137 10.33 10.40 -15.40
C ALA A 137 9.68 9.19 -16.07
N LYS A 138 9.75 8.02 -15.43
CA LYS A 138 9.13 6.77 -15.91
C LYS A 138 7.70 6.58 -15.42
N GLY A 139 7.16 7.50 -14.62
CA GLY A 139 5.77 7.45 -14.16
C GLY A 139 5.49 6.52 -12.99
N TYR A 140 6.50 5.93 -12.36
CA TYR A 140 6.32 5.14 -11.12
C TYR A 140 5.77 6.00 -9.98
N ILE A 141 6.27 7.24 -9.86
CA ILE A 141 5.72 8.23 -8.95
C ILE A 141 5.08 9.34 -9.80
N ALA A 142 3.75 9.36 -9.82
CA ALA A 142 2.99 10.34 -10.57
C ALA A 142 2.98 11.71 -9.87
N LYS A 143 3.05 12.80 -10.67
CA LYS A 143 2.92 14.19 -10.17
C LYS A 143 1.52 14.46 -9.57
N GLN A 144 0.51 13.77 -10.07
CA GLN A 144 -0.86 13.78 -9.58
C GLN A 144 -1.30 12.32 -9.46
N SER A 145 -1.86 11.95 -8.29
CA SER A 145 -2.25 10.56 -8.05
C SER A 145 -3.74 10.35 -8.35
N SER A 146 -4.03 9.33 -9.15
CA SER A 146 -5.38 8.81 -9.34
C SER A 146 -6.02 8.37 -8.02
N HIS A 147 -5.21 7.90 -7.06
CA HIS A 147 -5.64 7.53 -5.71
C HIS A 147 -6.26 8.69 -4.95
N SER A 148 -5.88 9.93 -5.22
CA SER A 148 -6.46 11.11 -4.56
C SER A 148 -7.93 11.33 -4.94
N ARG A 149 -8.45 10.62 -5.96
CA ARG A 149 -9.88 10.61 -6.31
C ARG A 149 -10.68 9.51 -5.61
N GLY A 150 -10.02 8.62 -4.86
CA GLY A 150 -10.71 7.61 -4.04
C GLY A 150 -11.26 6.39 -4.75
N SER A 151 -10.94 6.19 -6.03
CA SER A 151 -11.42 5.05 -6.83
C SER A 151 -10.28 4.29 -7.48
N THR A 152 -9.09 4.36 -6.87
CA THR A 152 -7.90 3.59 -7.25
C THR A 152 -7.40 2.86 -6.01
N ILE A 153 -6.94 1.63 -6.20
CA ILE A 153 -6.53 0.73 -5.14
C ILE A 153 -5.32 -0.06 -5.61
N ASP A 154 -4.35 -0.22 -4.71
CA ASP A 154 -3.24 -1.13 -4.89
C ASP A 154 -3.48 -2.34 -3.99
N LEU A 155 -3.47 -3.54 -4.58
CA LEU A 155 -3.80 -4.78 -3.90
C LEU A 155 -2.96 -5.95 -4.39
N SER A 156 -2.95 -7.02 -3.59
CA SER A 156 -2.48 -8.34 -3.99
C SER A 156 -3.50 -9.41 -3.56
N LEU A 157 -3.22 -10.67 -3.89
CA LEU A 157 -3.98 -11.82 -3.44
C LEU A 157 -3.24 -12.54 -2.31
N CYS A 158 -4.01 -13.15 -1.42
CA CYS A 158 -3.54 -14.15 -0.48
C CYS A 158 -4.43 -15.39 -0.53
N LYS A 159 -3.90 -16.54 -0.12
CA LYS A 159 -4.71 -17.74 0.10
C LYS A 159 -5.73 -17.45 1.20
N HIS A 160 -7.01 -17.69 0.93
CA HIS A 160 -8.08 -17.41 1.90
C HIS A 160 -7.89 -18.19 3.21
N THR A 161 -7.42 -19.43 3.12
CA THR A 161 -7.27 -20.34 4.27
C THR A 161 -6.06 -20.03 5.15
N THR A 162 -4.91 -19.69 4.57
CA THR A 162 -3.66 -19.48 5.32
C THR A 162 -3.33 -18.00 5.53
N GLY A 163 -3.87 -17.11 4.69
CA GLY A 163 -3.48 -15.71 4.65
C GLY A 163 -2.11 -15.45 4.02
N GLU A 164 -1.46 -16.48 3.49
CA GLU A 164 -0.18 -16.38 2.78
C GLU A 164 -0.38 -15.56 1.51
N LEU A 165 0.39 -14.48 1.35
CA LEU A 165 0.42 -13.69 0.13
C LEU A 165 0.86 -14.56 -1.06
N LEU A 166 0.20 -14.38 -2.20
CA LEU A 166 0.66 -14.96 -3.45
C LEU A 166 1.93 -14.24 -3.90
N ASP A 167 2.85 -14.99 -4.47
CA ASP A 167 4.02 -14.42 -5.13
C ASP A 167 3.57 -13.75 -6.43
N MET A 168 3.67 -12.43 -6.49
CA MET A 168 3.35 -11.62 -7.66
C MET A 168 4.61 -11.23 -8.45
N GLY A 169 5.74 -11.90 -8.17
CA GLY A 169 7.05 -11.64 -8.77
C GLY A 169 7.85 -10.54 -8.05
N THR A 170 7.19 -9.44 -7.68
CA THR A 170 7.83 -8.34 -6.93
C THR A 170 7.02 -7.93 -5.71
N GLU A 171 7.67 -7.29 -4.75
CA GLU A 171 6.96 -6.63 -3.66
C GLU A 171 6.21 -5.37 -4.14
N PHE A 172 5.25 -4.94 -3.31
CA PHE A 172 4.57 -3.66 -3.49
C PHE A 172 5.59 -2.50 -3.57
N ASP A 173 5.34 -1.55 -4.47
CA ASP A 173 6.22 -0.40 -4.76
C ASP A 173 7.64 -0.79 -5.23
N PHE A 174 7.85 -2.00 -5.74
CA PHE A 174 9.07 -2.27 -6.50
C PHE A 174 9.06 -1.48 -7.82
N PHE A 175 9.97 -0.52 -7.93
CA PHE A 175 10.12 0.33 -9.10
C PHE A 175 11.19 -0.23 -10.04
N GLY A 176 10.76 -1.13 -10.92
CA GLY A 176 11.60 -1.72 -11.96
C GLY A 176 10.75 -2.43 -13.01
N ALA A 177 11.36 -2.84 -14.11
CA ALA A 177 10.63 -3.50 -15.19
C ALA A 177 9.93 -4.80 -14.73
N ALA A 178 10.43 -5.45 -13.67
CA ALA A 178 9.83 -6.65 -13.12
C ALA A 178 8.44 -6.44 -12.49
N SER A 179 8.04 -5.19 -12.19
CA SER A 179 6.69 -4.88 -11.71
C SER A 179 5.71 -4.54 -12.84
N TRP A 180 6.13 -4.61 -14.10
CA TRP A 180 5.24 -4.39 -15.24
C TRP A 180 4.38 -5.63 -15.49
N LEU A 181 3.13 -5.41 -15.89
CA LEU A 181 2.14 -6.47 -16.11
C LEU A 181 2.57 -7.49 -17.17
N ASP A 182 3.37 -7.06 -18.15
CA ASP A 182 3.85 -7.84 -19.28
C ASP A 182 5.32 -8.27 -19.15
N TYR A 183 5.88 -8.24 -17.94
CA TYR A 183 7.26 -8.63 -17.71
C TYR A 183 7.46 -10.14 -18.01
N PRO A 184 8.31 -10.50 -18.99
CA PRO A 184 8.34 -11.88 -19.52
C PRO A 184 9.10 -12.88 -18.64
N ASN A 185 9.80 -12.42 -17.60
CA ASN A 185 10.71 -13.25 -16.81
C ASN A 185 10.23 -13.42 -15.35
N LEU A 186 8.91 -13.50 -15.13
CA LEU A 186 8.36 -14.00 -13.87
C LEU A 186 8.26 -15.51 -13.92
N THR A 187 8.50 -16.17 -12.80
CA THR A 187 8.27 -17.62 -12.65
C THR A 187 6.78 -17.89 -12.50
N ASP A 188 6.31 -19.01 -13.08
CA ASP A 188 4.94 -19.53 -12.90
C ASP A 188 4.68 -20.01 -11.46
#